data_AF-A0A842I108-F1
#
_entry.id   AF-A0A842I108-F1
#
_cell.length_a   1.000
_cell.length_b   1.000
_cell.length_c   1.000
_cell.angle_alpha   90.00
_cell.angle_beta   90.00
_cell.angle_gamma   90.00
#
_symmetry.space_group_name_H-M   'P 1'
#
loop_
_entity.id
_entity.type
_entity.pdbx_description
1 polymer ?
#
loop_
_entity_poly.entity_id
_entity_poly.type
_entity_poly.pdbx_seq_one_letter_code
_entity_poly.pdbx_strand_id
1 'polypeptide(L)'
;MALQAVRLVLKSAGADGDDRQIVIDLNRDSETGISAGPFPAFGRVGHFRKAETLYPFTLMGDGRMDYGAHAQDDQRQDRLEVRKAKLTAGEAITCRVGDRADDYLIESVEPLLGD
;
A
#
# COMPACT_ATOMS: atom_id res chain seq x y z
N MET A 1 4.96 -11.18 19.93
CA MET A 1 4.74 -10.17 18.88
C MET A 1 6.06 -9.57 18.45
N ALA A 2 6.74 -10.25 17.52
CA ALA A 2 7.89 -9.70 16.83
C ALA A 2 7.42 -8.91 15.58
N LEU A 3 7.88 -7.67 15.46
CA LEU A 3 7.58 -6.81 14.31
C LEU A 3 8.73 -6.92 13.32
N GLN A 4 8.39 -7.19 12.06
CA GLN A 4 9.33 -7.21 10.94
C GLN A 4 9.02 -6.05 10.00
N ALA A 5 10.02 -5.21 9.72
CA ALA A 5 9.91 -4.16 8.72
C ALA A 5 9.95 -4.78 7.32
N VAL A 6 8.94 -4.51 6.50
CA VAL A 6 8.79 -5.07 5.16
C VAL A 6 8.42 -4.01 4.14
N ARG A 7 8.86 -4.22 2.90
CA ARG A 7 8.36 -3.55 1.70
C ARG A 7 7.25 -4.39 1.11
N LEU A 8 6.09 -3.79 0.96
CA LEU A 8 4.94 -4.35 0.28
C LEU A 8 4.86 -3.76 -1.13
N VAL A 9 4.84 -4.62 -2.14
CA VAL A 9 4.57 -4.22 -3.53
C VAL A 9 3.18 -4.73 -3.92
N LEU A 10 2.31 -3.80 -4.29
CA LEU A 10 0.95 -4.06 -4.72
C LEU A 10 0.80 -3.70 -6.20
N LYS A 11 0.23 -4.59 -7.00
CA LYS A 11 -0.07 -4.37 -8.43
C LYS A 11 -1.56 -4.29 -8.65
N SER A 12 -2.01 -3.35 -9.48
CA SER A 12 -3.41 -3.26 -9.90
C SER A 12 -3.87 -4.62 -10.48
N ALA A 13 -5.04 -5.09 -10.06
CA ALA A 13 -5.67 -6.28 -10.62
C ALA A 13 -6.45 -5.99 -11.92
N GLY A 14 -6.43 -4.74 -12.40
CA GLY A 14 -7.15 -4.29 -13.58
C GLY A 14 -6.71 -4.93 -14.90
N ALA A 15 -7.49 -4.67 -15.97
CA ALA A 15 -7.27 -5.22 -17.31
C ALA A 15 -5.85 -4.97 -17.84
N ASP A 16 -5.34 -5.93 -18.61
CA ASP A 16 -3.99 -5.94 -19.20
C ASP A 16 -3.51 -4.53 -19.62
N GLY A 17 -2.47 -4.04 -18.96
CA GLY A 17 -1.82 -2.76 -19.26
C GLY A 17 -1.90 -1.69 -18.16
N ASP A 18 -2.70 -1.90 -17.11
CA ASP A 18 -2.63 -1.05 -15.91
C ASP A 18 -1.42 -1.39 -15.04
N ASP A 19 -0.25 -0.84 -15.42
CA ASP A 19 1.02 -0.98 -14.69
C ASP A 19 1.05 -0.16 -13.37
N ARG A 20 -0.10 0.28 -12.84
CA ARG A 20 -0.16 1.05 -11.59
C ARG A 20 0.19 0.16 -10.41
N GLN A 21 1.06 0.68 -9.56
CA GLN A 21 1.57 -0.01 -8.39
C GLN A 21 1.48 0.88 -7.16
N ILE A 22 1.37 0.23 -6.00
CA ILE A 22 1.54 0.86 -4.69
C ILE A 22 2.71 0.16 -4.01
N VAL A 23 3.73 0.92 -3.60
CA VAL A 23 4.85 0.42 -2.81
C VAL A 23 4.83 1.09 -1.46
N ILE A 24 4.81 0.30 -0.38
CA ILE A 24 4.71 0.81 1.00
C ILE A 24 5.70 0.09 1.88
N ASP A 25 6.42 0.85 2.69
CA ASP A 25 7.29 0.33 3.73
C ASP A 25 6.53 0.38 5.07
N LEU A 26 6.27 -0.78 5.68
CA LEU A 26 5.49 -0.90 6.91
C LEU A 26 5.96 -2.09 7.76
N ASN A 27 5.44 -2.20 8.99
CA ASN A 27 5.71 -3.36 9.82
C ASN A 27 4.65 -4.45 9.64
N ARG A 28 5.10 -5.69 9.68
CA ARG A 28 4.30 -6.90 9.69
C ARG A 28 4.54 -7.64 11.00
N ASP A 29 3.50 -8.16 11.60
CA ASP A 29 3.63 -9.15 12.67
C ASP A 29 4.20 -10.45 12.09
N SER A 30 5.37 -10.89 12.55
CA SER A 30 6.04 -12.07 11.99
C SER A 30 5.32 -13.38 12.31
N GLU A 31 4.50 -13.43 13.36
CA GLU A 31 3.77 -14.62 13.80
C GLU A 31 2.45 -14.76 13.04
N THR A 32 1.70 -13.67 12.87
CA THR A 32 0.37 -13.68 12.24
C THR A 32 0.38 -13.29 10.76
N GLY A 33 1.41 -12.57 10.33
CA GLY A 33 1.52 -12.03 8.97
C GLY A 33 0.64 -10.82 8.68
N ILE A 34 0.01 -10.23 9.70
CA ILE A 34 -0.87 -9.07 9.56
C ILE A 34 -0.05 -7.78 9.61
N SER A 35 -0.50 -6.73 8.93
CA SER A 35 0.07 -5.39 9.10
C SER A 35 0.00 -4.94 10.56
N ALA A 36 1.13 -4.57 11.12
CA ALA A 36 1.26 -4.08 12.48
C ALA A 36 1.93 -2.70 12.48
N GLY A 37 1.61 -1.88 13.48
CA GLY A 37 2.17 -0.53 13.57
C GLY A 37 3.70 -0.50 13.74
N PRO A 38 4.31 0.70 13.77
CA PRO A 38 3.65 1.99 13.95
C PRO A 38 3.14 2.59 12.63
N PHE A 39 2.08 3.39 12.73
CA PHE A 39 1.64 4.30 11.68
C PHE A 39 1.97 5.73 12.13
N PRO A 40 2.29 6.66 11.22
CA PRO A 40 2.20 6.53 9.76
C PRO A 40 3.28 5.65 9.12
N ALA A 41 2.93 5.03 7.98
CA ALA A 41 3.85 4.35 7.08
C ALA A 41 4.00 5.16 5.78
N PHE A 42 5.14 5.05 5.09
CA PHE A 42 5.40 5.84 3.88
C PHE A 42 5.31 4.96 2.63
N GLY A 43 4.71 5.51 1.58
CA GLY A 43 4.55 4.80 0.32
C GLY A 43 4.53 5.71 -0.90
N ARG A 44 4.45 5.07 -2.07
CA ARG A 44 4.31 5.71 -3.38
C ARG A 44 3.30 4.95 -4.21
N VAL A 45 2.50 5.68 -4.98
CA VAL A 45 1.53 5.10 -5.92
C VAL A 45 1.70 5.71 -7.30
N GLY A 46 1.52 4.90 -8.35
CA GLY A 46 1.58 5.35 -9.74
C GLY A 46 2.16 4.30 -10.66
N HIS A 47 2.51 4.69 -11.89
CA HIS A 47 3.22 3.83 -12.81
C HIS A 47 4.73 3.99 -12.60
N PHE A 48 5.40 2.95 -12.10
CA PHE A 48 6.84 3.01 -11.80
C PHE A 48 7.72 3.15 -13.05
N ARG A 49 7.18 2.89 -14.25
CA ARG A 49 7.83 3.15 -15.54
C ARG A 49 7.66 4.60 -16.03
N LYS A 50 6.78 5.40 -15.40
CA LYS A 50 6.47 6.79 -15.77
C LYS A 50 6.57 7.67 -14.53
N ALA A 51 7.78 8.21 -14.29
CA ALA A 51 8.12 8.90 -13.05
C ALA A 51 7.18 10.06 -12.71
N GLU A 52 6.65 10.75 -13.72
CA GLU A 52 5.67 11.85 -13.60
C GLU A 52 4.33 11.44 -12.97
N THR A 53 4.06 10.14 -12.88
CA THR A 53 2.83 9.59 -12.29
C THR A 53 3.03 9.08 -10.87
N LEU A 54 4.25 9.15 -10.33
CA LEU A 54 4.58 8.66 -8.99
C LEU A 54 4.31 9.72 -7.93
N TYR A 55 3.31 9.46 -7.10
CA TYR A 55 2.92 10.33 -6.02
C TYR A 55 3.27 9.70 -4.67
N PRO A 56 3.99 10.43 -3.79
CA PRO A 56 4.22 9.97 -2.43
C PRO A 56 2.93 10.08 -1.60
N PHE A 57 2.76 9.19 -0.64
CA PHE A 57 1.70 9.29 0.35
C PHE A 57 2.16 8.76 1.70
N THR A 58 1.42 9.17 2.72
CA THR A 58 1.53 8.70 4.09
C THR A 58 0.32 7.84 4.40
N LEU A 59 0.53 6.57 4.72
CA LEU A 59 -0.53 5.66 5.14
C LEU A 59 -0.79 5.84 6.64
N MET A 60 -2.00 6.26 6.97
CA MET A 60 -2.46 6.49 8.33
C MET A 60 -2.99 5.21 8.98
N GLY A 61 -3.08 5.19 10.32
CA GLY A 61 -3.50 4.01 11.07
C GLY A 61 -4.95 3.56 10.83
N ASP A 62 -5.79 4.39 10.22
CA ASP A 62 -7.14 4.06 9.78
C ASP A 62 -7.19 3.59 8.31
N GLY A 63 -6.04 3.47 7.65
CA GLY A 63 -5.89 3.09 6.24
C GLY A 63 -5.94 4.26 5.27
N ARG A 64 -6.17 5.50 5.73
CA ARG A 64 -6.20 6.67 4.84
C ARG A 64 -4.83 6.91 4.19
N MET A 65 -4.83 7.19 2.89
CA MET A 65 -3.66 7.61 2.13
C MET A 65 -3.63 9.14 2.08
N ASP A 66 -2.70 9.74 2.82
CA ASP A 66 -2.50 11.19 2.86
C ASP A 66 -1.39 11.61 1.89
N TYR A 67 -1.76 12.25 0.79
CA TYR A 67 -0.85 12.76 -0.23
C TYR A 67 -0.26 14.14 0.12
N GLY A 68 -0.59 14.72 1.28
CA GLY A 68 -0.11 16.02 1.73
C GLY A 68 -0.45 17.14 0.73
N ALA A 69 0.57 17.92 0.36
CA ALA A 69 0.41 19.03 -0.60
C ALA A 69 0.00 18.59 -2.02
N HIS A 70 0.07 17.29 -2.33
CA HIS A 70 -0.37 16.73 -3.61
C HIS A 70 -1.84 16.25 -3.59
N ALA A 71 -2.53 16.32 -2.45
CA ALA A 71 -3.91 15.87 -2.33
C ALA A 71 -4.85 16.80 -3.13
N GLN A 72 -5.46 16.26 -4.19
CA GLN A 72 -6.70 16.84 -4.71
C GLN A 72 -7.83 16.62 -3.69
N ASP A 73 -8.86 17.49 -3.69
CA ASP A 73 -9.94 17.42 -2.69
C ASP A 73 -10.62 16.04 -2.63
N ASP A 74 -10.73 15.37 -3.79
CA ASP A 74 -11.32 14.04 -3.93
C ASP A 74 -10.41 12.90 -3.39
N GLN A 75 -9.09 13.11 -3.33
CA GLN A 75 -8.10 12.12 -2.86
C GLN A 75 -7.92 12.11 -1.35
N ARG A 76 -8.52 13.06 -0.61
CA ARG A 76 -8.45 13.11 0.86
C ARG A 76 -9.17 11.95 1.55
N GLN A 77 -9.91 11.15 0.80
CA GLN A 77 -10.67 10.00 1.29
C GLN A 77 -10.12 8.66 0.82
N ASP A 78 -9.02 8.64 0.07
CA ASP A 78 -8.42 7.40 -0.40
C ASP A 78 -8.05 6.51 0.80
N ARG A 79 -8.45 5.24 0.76
CA ARG A 79 -8.22 4.28 1.84
C ARG A 79 -7.68 2.96 1.30
N LEU A 80 -6.60 2.50 1.90
CA LEU A 80 -6.04 1.18 1.65
C LEU A 80 -6.38 0.25 2.81
N GLU A 81 -7.08 -0.85 2.53
CA GLU A 81 -7.57 -1.80 3.54
C GLU A 81 -6.48 -2.76 4.07
N VAL A 82 -5.24 -2.28 4.22
CA VAL A 82 -4.07 -3.12 4.56
C VAL A 82 -4.02 -3.56 6.02
N ARG A 83 -4.66 -2.83 6.94
CA ARG A 83 -4.51 -3.05 8.39
C ARG A 83 -5.02 -4.40 8.87
N LYS A 84 -6.08 -4.92 8.23
CA LYS A 84 -6.68 -6.21 8.58
C LYS A 84 -6.26 -7.33 7.62
N ALA A 85 -5.51 -6.97 6.58
CA ALA A 85 -5.12 -7.92 5.57
C ALA A 85 -3.89 -8.73 6.01
N LYS A 86 -3.86 -9.98 5.56
CA LYS A 86 -2.67 -10.82 5.66
C LYS A 86 -1.71 -10.40 4.54
N LEU A 87 -0.49 -10.04 4.91
CA LEU A 87 0.54 -9.58 3.99
C LEU A 87 1.26 -10.78 3.40
N THR A 88 0.64 -11.43 2.42
CA THR A 88 1.17 -12.60 1.72
C THR A 88 1.00 -12.42 0.21
N ALA A 89 2.00 -12.80 -0.57
CA ALA A 89 1.92 -12.69 -2.03
C ALA A 89 0.68 -13.43 -2.58
N GLY A 90 0.01 -12.81 -3.56
CA GLY A 90 -1.23 -13.29 -4.18
C GLY A 90 -2.52 -12.84 -3.47
N GLU A 91 -2.45 -12.37 -2.22
CA GLU A 91 -3.63 -11.82 -1.53
C GLU A 91 -4.02 -10.45 -2.10
N ALA A 92 -5.30 -10.12 -2.06
CA ALA A 92 -5.83 -8.84 -2.55
C ALA A 92 -5.92 -7.82 -1.41
N ILE A 93 -5.53 -6.58 -1.71
CA ILE A 93 -5.76 -5.38 -0.91
C ILE A 93 -6.65 -4.44 -1.70
N THR A 94 -7.83 -4.12 -1.17
CA THR A 94 -8.72 -3.13 -1.78
C THR A 94 -8.25 -1.72 -1.44
N CYS A 95 -8.15 -0.88 -2.47
CA CYS A 95 -7.97 0.56 -2.37
C CYS A 95 -9.29 1.24 -2.75
N ARG A 96 -9.87 2.01 -1.84
CA ARG A 96 -11.06 2.84 -2.10
C ARG A 96 -10.62 4.24 -2.49
N VAL A 97 -11.08 4.71 -3.65
CA VAL A 97 -10.78 6.04 -4.21
C VAL A 97 -12.11 6.71 -4.55
N GLY A 98 -12.58 7.59 -3.67
CA GLY A 98 -13.96 8.10 -3.72
C GLY A 98 -14.98 6.94 -3.69
N ASP A 99 -15.84 6.86 -4.70
CA ASP A 99 -16.84 5.80 -4.84
C ASP A 99 -16.32 4.53 -5.54
N ARG A 100 -15.05 4.52 -5.98
CA ARG A 100 -14.44 3.37 -6.64
C ARG A 100 -13.69 2.50 -5.65
N ALA A 101 -13.71 1.20 -5.89
CA ALA A 101 -12.89 0.22 -5.19
C ALA A 101 -12.06 -0.53 -6.23
N ASP A 102 -10.75 -0.36 -6.15
CA ASP A 102 -9.78 -1.02 -7.01
C ASP A 102 -9.03 -2.06 -6.17
N ASP A 103 -9.02 -3.32 -6.62
CA ASP A 103 -8.25 -4.37 -5.98
C ASP A 103 -6.81 -4.37 -6.48
N TYR A 104 -5.88 -4.50 -5.54
CA TYR A 104 -4.46 -4.69 -5.83
C TYR A 104 -4.01 -6.05 -5.30
N LEU A 105 -3.28 -6.81 -6.10
CA LEU A 105 -2.65 -8.04 -5.65
C LEU A 105 -1.30 -7.74 -5.02
N ILE A 106 -1.02 -8.38 -3.88
CA ILE A 106 0.32 -8.38 -3.29
C ILE A 106 1.24 -9.15 -4.21
N GLU A 107 2.16 -8.44 -4.88
CA GLU A 107 3.20 -9.06 -5.70
C GLU A 107 4.31 -9.62 -4.82
N SER A 108 4.84 -8.79 -3.91
CA SER A 108 5.93 -9.19 -3.02
C SER A 108 5.81 -8.57 -1.63
N VAL A 109 6.41 -9.28 -0.66
CA VAL A 109 6.59 -8.85 0.73
C VAL A 109 8.05 -9.11 1.08
N GLU A 110 8.86 -8.06 1.07
CA GLU A 110 10.33 -8.17 1.18
C GLU A 110 10.80 -7.57 2.51
N PRO A 111 11.64 -8.27 3.30
CA PRO A 111 12.25 -7.68 4.48
C PRO A 111 13.10 -6.44 4.13
N LEU A 112 12.97 -5.36 4.92
CA LEU A 112 13.72 -4.10 4.70
C LEU A 112 15.12 -4.11 5.33
N LEU A 113 15.35 -4.97 6.31
CA LEU A 113 16.65 -5.23 6.92
C LEU A 113 16.96 -6.70 6.68
N GLY A 114 18.20 -7.00 6.25
CA GLY A 114 18.65 -8.38 6.10
C GLY A 114 18.56 -9.14 7.43
N ASP A 115 18.31 -10.44 7.34
CA ASP A 115 18.20 -11.35 8.48
C ASP A 115 19.38 -11.26 9.46
#